data_AF-A0A4Y2MF47-F1
#
_entry.id   AF-A0A4Y2MF47-F1
#
_cell.length_a   1.000
_cell.length_b   1.000
_cell.length_c   1.000
_cell.angle_alpha   90.00
_cell.angle_beta   90.00
_cell.angle_gamma   90.00
#
_symmetry.space_group_name_H-M   'P 1'
#
loop_
_entity.id
_entity.type
_entity.pdbx_description
1 polymer ?
#
loop_
_entity_poly.entity_id
_entity_poly.type
_entity_poly.pdbx_seq_one_letter_code
_entity_poly.pdbx_strand_id
1 'polypeptide(L)'
;MSIVHSDGLGQFQQDNATTHASRVATKRLQEHSSDSRHFHWPPKSPEMNIIEDIRDALLYAVENRSPPPRTPMDLWTVLKDEWCELPPGYLQTSSESMPHRVAALLCVRGDPTHNIRQMYQFFWIFSVF
;
A
#
# COMPACT_ATOMS: atom_id res chain seq x y z
N MET A 1 15.46 4.86 -19.47
CA MET A 1 15.04 6.26 -19.57
C MET A 1 14.06 6.51 -18.41
N SER A 2 14.51 7.04 -17.27
CA SER A 2 13.63 7.34 -16.14
C SER A 2 13.04 8.74 -16.34
N ILE A 3 11.74 8.84 -16.62
CA ILE A 3 11.03 10.10 -16.52
C ILE A 3 10.80 10.36 -15.04
N VAL A 4 11.81 10.91 -14.37
CA VAL A 4 11.68 11.50 -13.04
C VAL A 4 11.49 13.00 -13.27
N HIS A 5 10.24 13.43 -13.38
CA HIS A 5 9.90 14.81 -13.10
C HIS A 5 9.88 14.97 -11.59
N SER A 6 11.03 15.25 -10.98
CA SER A 6 11.08 15.65 -9.57
C SER A 6 11.48 17.11 -9.51
N ASP A 7 10.48 17.97 -9.41
CA ASP A 7 10.57 19.32 -8.85
C ASP A 7 10.81 19.31 -7.32
N GLY A 8 11.36 18.21 -6.79
CA GLY A 8 11.65 18.01 -5.37
C GLY A 8 10.46 17.61 -4.50
N LEU A 9 9.23 17.62 -5.04
CA LEU A 9 8.02 17.29 -4.29
C LEU A 9 7.64 15.82 -4.43
N GLY A 10 7.50 15.12 -3.31
CA GLY A 10 7.01 13.74 -3.27
C GLY A 10 5.55 13.64 -3.75
N GLN A 11 5.15 12.47 -4.27
CA GLN A 11 3.74 12.17 -4.54
C GLN A 11 3.15 11.37 -3.38
N PHE A 12 2.03 11.84 -2.84
CA PHE A 12 1.29 11.16 -1.79
C PHE A 12 0.16 10.34 -2.40
N GLN A 13 0.28 9.02 -2.28
CA GLN A 13 -0.71 8.05 -2.71
C GLN A 13 -1.51 7.54 -1.52
N GLN A 14 -2.83 7.55 -1.64
CA GLN A 14 -3.79 6.90 -0.74
C GLN A 14 -4.96 6.36 -1.56
N ASP A 15 -5.71 5.41 -1.02
CA ASP A 15 -6.94 4.94 -1.64
C ASP A 15 -8.10 5.94 -1.47
N ASN A 16 -9.23 5.64 -2.12
CA ASN A 16 -10.45 6.46 -2.05
C ASN A 16 -11.46 5.90 -1.02
N ALA A 17 -11.03 5.27 0.08
CA ALA A 17 -11.99 4.88 1.10
C ALA A 17 -12.72 6.12 1.65
N THR A 18 -13.96 5.94 2.10
CA THR A 18 -14.85 7.05 2.51
C THR A 18 -14.20 7.99 3.55
N THR A 19 -13.38 7.44 4.45
CA THR A 19 -12.61 8.19 5.45
C THR A 19 -11.54 9.08 4.82
N HIS A 20 -10.82 8.58 3.81
CA HIS A 20 -9.79 9.30 3.06
C HIS A 20 -10.36 10.38 2.14
N ALA A 21 -11.56 10.14 1.58
CA ALA A 21 -12.30 11.11 0.77
C ALA A 21 -13.13 12.12 1.58
N SER A 22 -13.10 12.04 2.92
CA SER A 22 -13.87 12.94 3.78
C SER A 22 -13.40 14.39 3.65
N ARG A 23 -14.32 15.35 3.79
CA ARG A 23 -14.00 16.78 3.69
C ARG A 23 -12.89 17.22 4.65
N VAL A 24 -12.81 16.60 5.83
CA VAL A 24 -11.77 16.89 6.83
C VAL A 24 -10.41 16.37 6.37
N ALA A 25 -10.34 15.14 5.86
CA ALA A 25 -9.12 14.54 5.35
C ALA A 25 -8.59 15.30 4.12
N THR A 26 -9.46 15.60 3.15
CA THR A 26 -9.08 16.34 1.93
C THR A 26 -8.62 17.76 2.26
N LYS A 27 -9.27 18.44 3.20
CA LYS A 27 -8.86 19.79 3.62
C LYS A 27 -7.47 19.77 4.25
N ARG A 28 -7.19 18.80 5.14
CA ARG A 28 -5.87 18.65 5.74
C ARG A 28 -4.79 18.34 4.69
N LEU A 29 -5.10 17.51 3.70
CA LEU A 29 -4.18 17.21 2.62
C LEU A 29 -3.88 18.46 1.76
N GLN A 30 -4.89 19.30 1.55
CA GLN A 30 -4.73 20.56 0.83
C GLN A 30 -3.89 21.58 1.61
N GLU A 31 -4.01 21.63 2.94
CA GLU A 31 -3.19 22.47 3.81
C GLU A 31 -1.69 22.11 3.74
N HIS A 32 -1.35 20.85 3.45
CA HIS A 32 0.03 20.35 3.27
C HIS A 32 0.45 20.16 1.80
N SER A 33 -0.30 20.73 0.85
CA SER A 33 -0.06 20.58 -0.59
C SER A 33 1.24 21.22 -1.09
N SER A 34 1.90 22.04 -0.26
CA SER A 34 3.26 22.56 -0.51
C SER A 34 4.34 21.49 -0.44
N ASP A 35 4.11 20.40 0.30
CA ASP A 35 5.15 19.41 0.64
C ASP A 35 5.04 18.16 -0.24
N SER A 36 3.84 17.87 -0.76
CA SER A 36 3.59 16.73 -1.63
C SER A 36 2.34 16.93 -2.50
N ARG A 37 2.37 16.35 -3.71
CA ARG A 37 1.19 16.31 -4.58
C ARG A 37 0.36 15.08 -4.30
N HIS A 38 -0.96 15.23 -4.23
CA HIS A 38 -1.85 14.09 -4.13
C HIS A 38 -1.96 13.35 -5.47
N PHE A 39 -1.73 12.04 -5.45
CA PHE A 39 -1.92 11.17 -6.61
C PHE A 39 -3.40 10.78 -6.75
N HIS A 40 -3.98 11.05 -7.92
CA HIS A 40 -5.39 10.74 -8.19
C HIS A 40 -5.58 9.24 -8.47
N TRP A 41 -6.05 8.51 -7.45
CA TRP A 41 -6.25 7.06 -7.52
C TRP A 41 -7.55 6.66 -8.25
N PRO A 42 -7.52 5.70 -9.19
CA PRO A 42 -8.71 5.08 -9.75
C PRO A 42 -9.48 4.28 -8.68
N PRO A 43 -10.82 4.34 -8.64
CA PRO A 43 -11.61 3.50 -7.75
C PRO A 43 -11.39 2.01 -8.03
N LYS A 44 -11.31 1.18 -6.97
CA LYS A 44 -11.27 -0.29 -7.03
C LYS A 44 -10.03 -0.88 -7.74
N SER A 45 -8.87 -0.26 -7.59
CA SER A 45 -7.60 -0.78 -8.12
C SER A 45 -6.62 -1.16 -7.00
N PRO A 46 -6.88 -2.23 -6.23
CA PRO A 46 -5.93 -2.72 -5.23
C PRO A 46 -4.62 -3.17 -5.87
N GLU A 47 -4.63 -3.54 -7.15
CA GLU A 47 -3.47 -4.03 -7.90
C GLU A 47 -2.39 -2.97 -8.07
N MET A 48 -2.66 -1.72 -7.75
CA MET A 48 -1.67 -0.65 -7.79
C MET A 48 -1.11 -0.33 -6.40
N ASN A 49 -1.70 -0.84 -5.32
CA ASN A 49 -1.38 -0.39 -3.96
C ASN A 49 -0.11 -1.07 -3.44
N ILE A 50 1.06 -0.43 -3.59
CA ILE A 50 2.37 -0.91 -3.07
C ILE A 50 2.29 -1.31 -1.59
N ILE A 51 1.47 -0.62 -0.79
CA ILE A 51 1.39 -0.91 0.64
C ILE A 51 0.81 -2.30 0.92
N GLU A 52 -0.02 -2.86 0.02
CA GLU A 52 -0.53 -4.22 0.18
C GLU A 52 0.62 -5.23 -0.01
N ASP A 53 1.48 -5.02 -1.02
CA ASP A 53 2.65 -5.90 -1.23
C ASP A 53 3.63 -5.86 -0.04
N ILE A 54 3.78 -4.68 0.60
CA ILE A 54 4.61 -4.53 1.80
C ILE A 54 3.93 -5.20 2.99
N ARG A 55 2.62 -5.02 3.14
CA ARG A 55 1.83 -5.62 4.22
C ARG A 55 1.87 -7.14 4.15
N ASP A 56 1.71 -7.72 2.96
CA ASP A 56 1.79 -9.16 2.74
C ASP A 56 3.18 -9.70 3.09
N ALA A 57 4.24 -8.98 2.71
CA ALA A 57 5.61 -9.35 3.09
C ALA A 57 5.82 -9.34 4.62
N LEU A 58 5.31 -8.32 5.31
CA LEU A 58 5.39 -8.22 6.77
C LEU A 58 4.57 -9.32 7.45
N LEU A 59 3.36 -9.60 6.97
CA LEU A 59 2.51 -10.65 7.50
C LEU A 59 3.19 -12.01 7.35
N TYR A 60 3.74 -12.30 6.17
CA TYR A 60 4.51 -13.50 5.92
C TYR A 60 5.73 -13.62 6.85
N ALA A 61 6.46 -12.53 7.08
CA ALA A 61 7.61 -12.52 7.99
C ALA A 61 7.19 -12.81 9.45
N VAL A 62 6.10 -12.20 9.92
CA VAL A 62 5.54 -12.43 11.25
C VAL A 62 5.08 -13.88 11.43
N GLU A 63 4.38 -14.44 10.43
CA GLU A 63 3.87 -15.82 10.46
C GLU A 63 4.99 -16.86 10.51
N ASN A 64 6.11 -16.60 9.85
CA ASN A 64 7.27 -17.49 9.84
C ASN A 64 8.19 -17.31 11.04
N ARG A 65 7.92 -16.36 11.94
CA ARG A 65 8.77 -16.10 13.10
C ARG A 65 8.62 -17.20 14.14
N SER A 66 9.76 -17.65 14.67
CA SER A 66 9.82 -18.64 15.75
C SER A 66 10.60 -18.08 16.95
N PRO A 67 10.01 -18.03 18.16
CA PRO A 67 8.62 -18.39 18.47
C PRO A 67 7.60 -17.37 17.90
N PRO A 68 6.35 -17.77 17.64
CA PRO A 68 5.32 -16.85 17.19
C PRO A 68 5.00 -15.82 18.28
N PRO A 69 4.64 -14.57 17.91
CA PRO A 69 4.24 -13.55 18.88
C PRO A 69 3.00 -14.01 19.66
N ARG A 70 3.06 -13.90 21.00
CA ARG A 70 2.00 -14.41 21.90
C ARG A 70 1.14 -13.30 22.48
N THR A 71 1.64 -12.07 22.47
CA THR A 71 0.94 -10.90 22.96
C THR A 71 0.90 -9.79 21.90
N PRO A 72 -0.03 -8.84 21.99
CA PRO A 72 -0.03 -7.66 21.11
C PRO A 72 1.27 -6.86 21.18
N MET A 73 1.92 -6.84 22.33
CA MET A 73 3.21 -6.16 22.52
C MET A 73 4.34 -6.88 21.78
N ASP A 74 4.34 -8.21 21.81
CA ASP A 74 5.28 -9.02 21.04
C ASP A 74 5.04 -8.79 19.55
N LEU A 75 3.79 -8.86 19.09
CA LEU A 75 3.44 -8.60 17.68
C LEU A 75 3.93 -7.22 17.22
N TRP A 76 3.72 -6.17 18.02
CA TRP A 76 4.21 -4.83 17.70
C TRP A 76 5.74 -4.76 17.61
N THR A 77 6.43 -5.47 18.50
CA THR A 77 7.90 -5.54 18.49
C THR A 77 8.38 -6.28 17.24
N VAL A 78 7.77 -7.43 16.95
CA VAL A 78 8.05 -8.23 15.77
C VAL A 78 7.88 -7.41 14.49
N LEU A 79 6.73 -6.73 14.33
CA LEU A 79 6.45 -5.92 13.15
C LEU A 79 7.48 -4.82 12.92
N LYS A 80 7.97 -4.17 13.99
CA LYS A 80 9.03 -3.16 13.87
C LYS A 80 10.35 -3.78 13.43
N ASP A 81 10.71 -4.93 13.99
CA ASP A 81 11.94 -5.62 13.61
C ASP A 81 11.87 -6.04 12.13
N GLU A 82 10.80 -6.71 11.71
CA GLU A 82 10.62 -7.15 10.32
C GLU A 82 10.58 -5.95 9.35
N TRP A 83 9.97 -4.83 9.77
CA TRP A 83 9.98 -3.60 8.98
C TRP A 83 11.39 -3.04 8.77
N CYS A 84 12.23 -3.08 9.79
CA CYS A 84 13.63 -2.65 9.69
C CYS A 84 14.49 -3.58 8.83
N GLU A 85 14.15 -4.87 8.81
CA GLU A 85 14.86 -5.89 8.01
C GLU A 85 14.39 -5.94 6.54
N LEU A 86 13.31 -5.25 6.19
CA LEU A 86 12.86 -5.16 4.79
C LEU A 86 13.98 -4.58 3.91
N PRO A 87 14.43 -5.32 2.87
CA PRO A 87 15.51 -4.85 2.02
C PRO A 87 15.13 -3.52 1.35
N PRO A 88 16.00 -2.50 1.38
CA PRO A 88 15.74 -1.25 0.66
C PRO A 88 15.46 -1.48 -0.84
N GLY A 89 16.10 -2.49 -1.43
CA GLY A 89 15.85 -2.90 -2.82
C GLY A 89 14.42 -3.42 -3.08
N TYR A 90 13.76 -3.99 -2.07
CA TYR A 90 12.36 -4.42 -2.19
C TYR A 90 11.44 -3.21 -2.33
N LEU A 91 11.58 -2.22 -1.45
CA LEU A 91 10.80 -0.97 -1.50
C LEU A 91 11.04 -0.20 -2.80
N GLN A 92 12.30 -0.13 -3.25
CA GLN A 92 12.65 0.49 -4.51
C GLN A 92 12.01 -0.24 -5.70
N THR A 93 12.10 -1.56 -5.75
CA THR A 93 11.51 -2.36 -6.84
C THR A 93 9.98 -2.20 -6.86
N SER A 94 9.33 -2.20 -5.71
CA SER A 94 7.88 -1.95 -5.62
C SER A 94 7.51 -0.57 -6.15
N SER A 95 8.28 0.47 -5.84
CA SER A 95 8.08 1.81 -6.41
C SER A 95 8.31 1.85 -7.92
N GLU A 96 9.39 1.23 -8.41
CA GLU A 96 9.75 1.18 -9.83
C GLU A 96 8.77 0.34 -10.66
N SER A 97 8.05 -0.60 -10.03
CA SER A 97 7.02 -1.43 -10.69
C SER A 97 5.75 -0.65 -11.06
N MET A 98 5.53 0.55 -10.49
CA MET A 98 4.27 1.29 -10.63
C MET A 98 3.87 1.62 -12.08
N PRO A 99 4.76 2.14 -12.94
CA PRO A 99 4.42 2.37 -14.34
C PRO A 99 3.98 1.08 -15.05
N HIS A 100 4.56 -0.07 -14.68
CA HIS A 100 4.20 -1.36 -15.26
C HIS A 100 2.83 -1.86 -14.76
N ARG A 101 2.54 -1.71 -13.45
CA ARG A 101 1.23 -2.05 -12.86
C ARG A 101 0.10 -1.21 -13.47
N VAL A 102 0.34 0.09 -13.67
CA VAL A 102 -0.60 0.99 -14.36
C VAL A 102 -0.81 0.55 -15.82
N ALA A 103 0.26 0.23 -16.55
CA ALA A 103 0.15 -0.26 -17.92
C ALA A 103 -0.64 -1.58 -17.99
N ALA A 104 -0.38 -2.52 -17.09
CA ALA A 104 -1.12 -3.77 -17.01
C ALA A 104 -2.62 -3.55 -16.74
N LEU A 105 -2.97 -2.66 -15.80
CA LEU A 105 -4.35 -2.30 -15.49
C LEU A 105 -5.08 -1.69 -16.70
N LEU A 106 -4.40 -0.81 -17.45
CA LEU A 106 -4.93 -0.23 -18.68
C LEU A 106 -5.14 -1.28 -19.77
N CYS A 107 -4.24 -2.24 -19.91
CA CYS A 107 -4.35 -3.33 -20.87
C CYS A 107 -5.59 -4.21 -20.61
N VAL A 108 -5.95 -4.42 -19.35
CA VAL A 108 -7.12 -5.23 -18.97
C VAL A 108 -8.41 -4.43 -18.82
N ARG A 109 -8.43 -3.15 -19.23
CA ARG A 109 -9.59 -2.25 -19.13
C ARG A 109 -10.20 -2.15 -17.72
N GLY A 110 -9.38 -2.36 -16.68
CA GLY A 110 -9.83 -2.37 -15.29
C GLY A 110 -10.51 -3.66 -14.81
N ASP A 111 -10.46 -4.75 -15.60
CA ASP A 111 -10.87 -6.07 -15.09
C ASP A 111 -9.80 -6.63 -14.13
N PRO A 112 -10.20 -7.31 -13.04
CA PRO A 112 -9.24 -7.85 -12.07
C PRO A 112 -8.31 -8.86 -12.74
N THR A 113 -7.01 -8.59 -12.71
CA THR A 113 -6.00 -9.57 -13.13
C THR A 113 -5.78 -10.57 -12.01
N HIS A 114 -6.55 -11.68 -12.08
CA HIS A 114 -6.41 -12.89 -11.28
C HIS A 114 -6.61 -12.75 -9.74
N ASN A 115 -7.73 -13.33 -9.27
CA ASN A 115 -7.87 -14.02 -7.97
C ASN A 115 -7.66 -13.28 -6.62
N ILE A 116 -7.73 -11.95 -6.56
CA ILE A 116 -7.65 -11.24 -5.26
C ILE A 116 -9.01 -11.17 -4.54
N ARG A 117 -10.12 -11.47 -5.24
CA ARG A 117 -11.49 -11.33 -4.73
C ARG A 117 -11.82 -12.27 -3.57
N GLN A 118 -11.14 -13.43 -3.47
CA GLN A 118 -11.35 -14.37 -2.35
C GLN A 118 -10.60 -13.95 -1.08
N MET A 119 -9.48 -13.22 -1.19
CA MET A 119 -8.73 -12.78 -0.01
C MET A 119 -9.43 -11.64 0.74
N TYR A 120 -10.07 -10.72 0.02
CA TYR A 120 -10.87 -9.65 0.63
C TYR A 120 -12.12 -10.17 1.34
N GLN A 121 -12.70 -11.29 0.90
CA GLN A 121 -13.85 -11.90 1.56
C GLN A 121 -13.46 -12.57 2.90
N PHE A 122 -12.22 -13.07 3.00
CA PHE A 122 -11.66 -13.59 4.24
C PHE A 122 -11.24 -12.49 5.22
N PHE A 123 -10.68 -11.36 4.73
CA PHE A 123 -10.24 -10.27 5.59
C PHE A 123 -11.38 -9.38 6.12
N TRP A 124 -12.50 -9.28 5.40
CA TRP A 124 -13.68 -8.52 5.85
C TRP A 124 -14.30 -9.10 7.15
N ILE A 125 -14.10 -10.39 7.43
CA ILE A 125 -14.65 -11.06 8.63
C ILE A 125 -13.90 -10.65 9.92
N PHE A 126 -12.63 -10.22 9.82
CA PHE A 126 -11.82 -9.87 11.01
C PHE A 126 -11.84 -8.38 11.38
N SER A 127 -12.44 -7.51 10.56
CA SER A 127 -12.50 -6.07 10.83
C SER A 127 -13.83 -5.61 11.45
N VAL A 128 -14.70 -6.55 11.85
CA VAL A 128 -16.00 -6.30 12.51
C VAL A 128 -16.08 -6.92 13.93
N PHE A 129 -14.93 -7.16 14.57
CA PHE A 129 -14.84 -7.41 16.01
C PHE A 129 -13.68 -6.64 16.64
#